data_AF-A0A7Y4RHM0-F1
#
_entry.id   AF-A0A7Y4RHM0-F1
#
_cell.length_a   1.000
_cell.length_b   1.000
_cell.length_c   1.000
_cell.angle_alpha   90.00
_cell.angle_beta   90.00
_cell.angle_gamma   90.00
#
_symmetry.space_group_name_H-M   'P 1'
#
loop_
_entity.id
_entity.type
_entity.pdbx_description
1 polymer ?
#
loop_
_entity_poly.entity_id
_entity_poly.type
_entity_poly.pdbx_seq_one_letter_code
_entity_poly.pdbx_strand_id
1 'polypeptide(L)'
;MKNIFRKKKYLWYIPLALVLLVGVYYLPPVQNRLAWRVDDLYSRIKYFFNPPDQAVFQPEQTDNFESILATTRAEYLLTLTPAFTGTPTSTPRMTFTPTIAPTPLPDSVSLSGVKYESQSGHNNYCGPTNFSMALTFWGWEGNRATIGDALMPGNRLDKNGKAGDNDKNVMPYEFQDYIIENVAGMTSVLRYGGDIDVLKRLTAGGFPVIAERGIYELDMLGKVSWMGHYQFVTGYDDTTSKVIVQDSYLDGPNFHINYDEFTKSWRAFNYLFLVVYPEERESEVIDLLGALADPDTAARIALDRAKKEAATLTGNDQFWAAFNEGTSHVALHEYVDAADAYDIAFNFYSELPTEATSRPYRVMWYQTGPYFAYYYSNRFSDVINLANTTLNDTISKPILEESLLWRGRAYYMAGDTQSAIADYRAALKVHVNWTPAIQALQDLGVQP
;
A
#
# COMPACT_ATOMS: atom_id res chain seq x y z
N MET A 1 -18.49 62.49 35.53
CA MET A 1 -18.30 61.42 34.51
C MET A 1 -16.91 61.53 33.87
N LYS A 2 -15.86 61.05 34.54
CA LYS A 2 -14.50 60.94 33.98
C LYS A 2 -13.94 59.60 34.47
N ASN A 3 -13.68 58.68 33.53
CA ASN A 3 -12.90 57.42 33.63
C ASN A 3 -13.62 56.18 33.10
N ILE A 4 -13.88 56.09 31.79
CA ILE A 4 -14.12 54.78 31.14
C ILE A 4 -13.12 54.49 30.00
N PHE A 5 -12.28 55.45 29.59
CA PHE A 5 -11.31 55.24 28.50
C PHE A 5 -9.84 55.41 28.93
N ARG A 6 -9.43 54.77 30.03
CA ARG A 6 -8.00 54.54 30.29
C ARG A 6 -7.54 53.42 29.37
N LYS A 7 -7.09 53.82 28.17
CA LYS A 7 -6.62 52.98 27.04
C LYS A 7 -5.88 51.74 27.54
N LYS A 8 -6.38 50.57 27.14
CA LYS A 8 -5.82 49.25 27.45
C LYS A 8 -4.46 49.04 26.77
N LYS A 9 -3.42 49.77 27.18
CA LYS A 9 -2.05 49.65 26.63
C LYS A 9 -1.50 48.22 26.74
N TYR A 10 -2.02 47.42 27.67
CA TYR A 10 -1.68 46.02 27.84
C TYR A 10 -2.10 45.11 26.67
N LEU A 11 -3.08 45.51 25.84
CA LEU A 11 -3.46 44.74 24.66
C LEU A 11 -2.36 44.71 23.59
N TRP A 12 -1.43 45.67 23.57
CA TRP A 12 -0.27 45.65 22.67
C TRP A 12 0.82 44.66 23.09
N TYR A 13 0.83 44.23 24.36
CA TYR A 13 1.78 43.20 24.83
C TYR A 13 1.41 41.80 24.35
N ILE A 14 0.13 41.55 24.01
CA ILE A 14 -0.33 40.26 23.50
C ILE A 14 0.31 39.92 22.14
N PRO A 15 0.21 40.75 21.09
CA PRO A 15 0.87 40.46 19.81
C PRO A 15 2.40 40.44 19.93
N LEU A 16 2.99 41.30 20.78
CA LEU A 16 4.43 41.27 21.03
C LEU A 16 4.89 39.96 21.69
N ALA A 17 4.14 39.48 22.68
CA ALA A 17 4.41 38.20 23.32
C ALA A 17 4.24 37.02 22.35
N LEU A 18 3.23 37.06 21.48
CA LEU A 18 3.05 36.04 20.43
C LEU A 18 4.23 36.02 19.45
N VAL A 19 4.69 37.19 18.99
CA VAL A 19 5.87 37.28 18.12
C VAL A 19 7.13 36.76 18.82
N LEU A 20 7.32 37.08 20.10
CA LEU A 20 8.44 36.55 20.89
C LEU A 20 8.35 35.03 21.07
N LEU A 21 7.16 34.48 21.33
CA LEU A 21 6.94 33.03 21.44
C LEU A 21 7.25 32.32 20.12
N VAL A 22 6.83 32.89 18.99
CA VAL A 22 7.17 32.38 17.65
C VAL A 22 8.69 32.46 17.42
N GLY A 23 9.33 33.57 17.78
CA GLY A 23 10.78 33.72 17.68
C GLY A 23 11.55 32.71 18.52
N VAL A 24 11.11 32.46 19.76
CA VAL A 24 11.69 31.44 20.64
C VAL A 24 11.47 30.03 20.11
N TYR A 25 10.31 29.74 19.51
CA TYR A 25 10.04 28.44 18.90
C TYR A 25 11.04 28.08 17.78
N TYR A 26 11.39 29.04 16.92
CA TYR A 26 12.36 28.85 15.84
C TYR A 26 13.82 28.76 16.31
N LEU A 27 14.11 28.89 17.62
CA LEU A 27 15.43 28.57 18.14
C LEU A 27 15.64 27.04 18.03
N PRO A 28 16.75 26.57 17.41
CA PRO A 28 16.96 25.15 17.17
C PRO A 28 16.77 24.23 18.40
N PRO A 29 17.22 24.59 19.62
CA PRO A 29 17.00 23.75 20.79
C PRO A 29 15.53 23.59 21.18
N VAL A 30 14.69 24.60 20.91
CA VAL A 30 13.26 24.61 21.21
C VAL A 30 12.50 23.85 20.14
N GLN A 31 12.76 24.18 18.87
CA GLN A 31 12.12 23.53 17.73
C GLN A 31 12.34 22.01 17.75
N ASN A 32 13.57 21.54 17.96
CA ASN A 32 13.87 20.10 17.96
C ASN A 32 13.06 19.33 19.03
N ARG A 33 12.81 19.96 20.19
CA ARG A 33 12.07 19.34 21.30
C ARG A 33 10.56 19.43 21.15
N LEU A 34 10.06 20.49 20.52
CA LEU A 34 8.61 20.79 20.46
C LEU A 34 7.98 20.56 19.09
N ALA A 35 8.74 20.43 18.01
CA ALA A 35 8.21 20.31 16.64
C ALA A 35 7.17 19.19 16.52
N TRP A 36 7.45 18.02 17.08
CA TRP A 36 6.48 16.90 17.03
C TRP A 36 5.19 17.18 17.81
N ARG A 37 5.25 17.93 18.92
CA ARG A 37 4.05 18.33 19.67
C ARG A 37 3.24 19.35 18.90
N VAL A 38 3.91 20.25 18.19
CA VAL A 38 3.27 21.22 17.30
C VAL A 38 2.63 20.50 16.11
N ASP A 39 3.31 19.52 15.54
CA ASP A 39 2.79 18.70 14.43
C ASP A 39 1.61 17.82 14.84
N ASP A 40 1.68 17.19 16.02
CA ASP A 40 0.58 16.43 16.61
C ASP A 40 -0.62 17.35 16.89
N LEU A 41 -0.39 18.51 17.50
CA LEU A 41 -1.44 19.51 17.73
C LEU A 41 -2.06 20.01 16.43
N TYR A 42 -1.24 20.30 15.41
CA TYR A 42 -1.72 20.71 14.09
C TYR A 42 -2.60 19.62 13.47
N SER A 43 -2.16 18.37 13.51
CA SER A 43 -2.90 17.23 12.97
C SER A 43 -4.22 17.02 13.72
N ARG A 44 -4.21 17.10 15.06
CA ARG A 44 -5.42 17.04 15.89
C ARG A 44 -6.41 18.15 15.56
N ILE A 45 -5.94 19.38 15.41
CA ILE A 45 -6.79 20.52 15.03
C ILE A 45 -7.38 20.30 13.64
N LYS A 46 -6.56 19.91 12.66
CA LYS A 46 -7.01 19.65 11.29
C LYS A 46 -8.07 18.56 11.27
N TYR A 47 -7.82 17.41 11.89
CA TYR A 47 -8.79 16.30 11.92
C TYR A 47 -10.01 16.56 12.79
N PHE A 48 -9.93 17.46 13.77
CA PHE A 48 -11.11 17.91 14.51
C PHE A 48 -12.08 18.68 13.62
N PHE A 49 -11.58 19.56 12.75
CA PHE A 49 -12.41 20.35 11.84
C PHE A 49 -12.76 19.63 10.54
N ASN A 50 -11.86 18.78 10.04
CA ASN A 50 -12.03 17.98 8.83
C ASN A 50 -11.67 16.52 9.16
N PRO A 51 -12.62 15.75 9.72
CA PRO A 51 -12.38 14.35 10.05
C PRO A 51 -12.07 13.54 8.78
N PRO A 52 -10.93 12.81 8.74
CA PRO A 52 -10.50 12.13 7.52
C PRO A 52 -11.40 10.97 7.12
N ASP A 53 -12.15 10.40 8.07
CA ASP A 53 -13.20 9.40 7.85
C ASP A 53 -14.45 9.96 7.14
N GLN A 54 -14.60 11.28 7.08
CA GLN A 54 -15.67 11.95 6.32
C GLN A 54 -15.26 12.28 4.88
N ALA A 55 -13.97 12.20 4.55
CA ALA A 55 -13.49 12.44 3.19
C ALA A 55 -14.02 11.33 2.27
N VAL A 56 -14.59 11.73 1.13
CA VAL A 56 -15.07 10.80 0.10
C VAL A 56 -14.57 11.30 -1.23
N PHE A 57 -13.89 10.41 -1.97
CA PHE A 57 -13.63 10.60 -3.38
C PHE A 57 -14.84 10.06 -4.15
N GLN A 58 -15.42 10.89 -5.01
CA GLN A 58 -16.48 10.49 -5.93
C GLN A 58 -15.88 10.55 -7.35
N PRO A 59 -15.71 9.40 -8.04
CA PRO A 59 -15.24 9.41 -9.41
C PRO A 59 -16.21 10.14 -10.34
N GLU A 60 -15.68 10.86 -11.32
CA GLU A 60 -16.45 11.48 -12.38
C GLU A 60 -16.92 10.38 -13.35
N GLN A 61 -18.21 10.04 -13.32
CA GLN A 61 -18.79 9.17 -14.33
C GLN A 61 -18.68 9.85 -15.70
N THR A 62 -17.90 9.26 -16.60
CA THR A 62 -17.85 9.71 -17.99
C THR A 62 -19.05 9.12 -18.72
N ASP A 63 -20.17 9.84 -18.73
CA ASP A 63 -21.44 9.47 -19.38
C ASP A 63 -21.31 9.03 -20.86
N ASN A 64 -20.18 9.34 -21.51
CA ASN A 64 -19.92 8.99 -22.91
C ASN A 64 -18.90 7.86 -23.11
N PHE A 65 -18.10 7.49 -22.11
CA PHE A 65 -17.03 6.50 -22.30
C PHE A 65 -17.58 5.08 -22.38
N GLU A 66 -18.57 4.73 -21.55
CA GLU A 66 -19.28 3.45 -21.58
C GLU A 66 -19.91 3.16 -22.95
N SER A 67 -20.54 4.15 -23.60
CA SER A 67 -21.15 3.95 -24.92
C SER A 67 -20.10 3.74 -26.03
N ILE A 68 -18.98 4.45 -25.95
CA ILE A 68 -17.88 4.36 -26.91
C ILE A 68 -17.11 3.05 -26.69
N LEU A 69 -16.89 2.64 -25.45
CA LEU A 69 -16.18 1.42 -25.08
C LEU A 69 -17.03 0.17 -25.32
N ALA A 70 -18.34 0.19 -25.06
CA ALA A 70 -19.25 -0.90 -25.43
C ALA A 70 -19.28 -1.11 -26.95
N THR A 71 -19.24 -0.03 -27.72
CA THR A 71 -19.15 -0.08 -29.19
C THR A 71 -17.78 -0.64 -29.63
N THR A 72 -16.69 -0.20 -28.99
CA THR A 72 -15.33 -0.65 -29.31
C THR A 72 -15.08 -2.11 -28.90
N ARG A 73 -15.62 -2.57 -27.76
CA ARG A 73 -15.60 -3.99 -27.31
C ARG A 73 -16.40 -4.87 -28.25
N ALA A 74 -17.57 -4.42 -28.69
CA ALA A 74 -18.38 -5.15 -29.67
C ALA A 74 -17.68 -5.27 -31.04
N GLU A 75 -17.00 -4.20 -31.49
CA GLU A 75 -16.21 -4.21 -32.72
C GLU A 75 -14.96 -5.09 -32.61
N TYR A 76 -14.25 -5.05 -31.49
CA TYR A 76 -13.07 -5.89 -31.26
C TYR A 76 -13.41 -7.40 -31.23
N LEU A 77 -14.53 -7.77 -30.59
CA LEU A 77 -15.03 -9.15 -30.56
C LEU A 77 -15.50 -9.65 -31.94
N LEU A 78 -16.00 -8.76 -32.80
CA LEU A 78 -16.34 -9.09 -34.19
C LEU A 78 -15.10 -9.31 -35.08
N THR A 79 -13.95 -8.73 -34.74
CA THR A 79 -12.70 -8.85 -35.53
C THR A 79 -11.81 -10.04 -35.15
N LEU A 80 -12.09 -10.76 -34.06
CA LEU A 80 -11.28 -11.91 -33.59
C LEU A 80 -11.95 -13.28 -33.77
N THR A 81 -12.92 -13.41 -34.68
CA THR A 81 -13.49 -14.73 -35.03
C THR A 81 -12.82 -15.31 -36.28
N PRO A 82 -11.74 -16.12 -36.19
CA PRO A 82 -11.46 -17.06 -37.25
C PRO A 82 -12.53 -18.15 -37.20
N ALA A 83 -13.15 -18.44 -38.35
CA ALA A 83 -14.05 -19.57 -38.50
C ALA A 83 -13.26 -20.88 -38.29
N PHE A 84 -13.40 -21.49 -37.11
CA PHE A 84 -12.84 -22.80 -36.84
C PHE A 84 -13.59 -23.86 -37.66
N THR A 85 -13.02 -24.23 -38.81
CA THR A 85 -13.45 -25.36 -39.64
C THR A 85 -12.34 -26.40 -39.68
N GLY A 86 -12.10 -27.03 -38.52
CA GLY A 86 -11.22 -28.20 -38.40
C GLY A 86 -12.04 -29.44 -38.10
N THR A 87 -12.09 -30.39 -39.03
CA THR A 87 -12.65 -31.74 -38.82
C THR A 87 -11.75 -32.50 -37.84
N PRO A 88 -12.29 -33.25 -36.85
CA PRO A 88 -11.45 -33.92 -35.86
C PRO A 88 -10.67 -35.07 -36.50
N THR A 89 -9.33 -34.97 -36.45
CA THR A 89 -8.44 -36.11 -36.71
C THR A 89 -8.08 -36.73 -35.38
N SER A 90 -8.29 -38.04 -35.24
CA SER A 90 -7.98 -38.79 -34.03
C SER A 90 -6.46 -38.93 -33.83
N THR A 91 -5.90 -38.16 -32.90
CA THR A 91 -4.52 -38.31 -32.41
C THR A 91 -4.45 -39.42 -31.34
N PRO A 92 -3.37 -40.20 -31.23
CA PRO A 92 -3.30 -41.31 -30.27
C PRO A 92 -3.35 -40.81 -28.83
N ARG A 93 -4.08 -41.56 -28.00
CA ARG A 93 -4.18 -41.38 -26.56
C ARG A 93 -2.79 -41.41 -25.92
N MET A 94 -2.34 -40.27 -25.39
CA MET A 94 -1.22 -40.25 -24.44
C MET A 94 -1.65 -40.95 -23.15
N THR A 95 -0.88 -41.94 -22.74
CA THR A 95 -1.02 -42.61 -21.45
C THR A 95 -0.44 -41.67 -20.39
N PHE A 96 -1.29 -41.14 -19.50
CA PHE A 96 -0.82 -40.40 -18.34
C PHE A 96 -0.01 -41.34 -17.43
N THR A 97 1.27 -41.04 -17.25
CA THR A 97 2.08 -41.60 -16.18
C THR A 97 1.44 -41.21 -14.84
N PRO A 98 1.32 -42.11 -13.86
CA PRO A 98 0.71 -41.78 -12.57
C PRO A 98 1.42 -40.58 -11.92
N THR A 99 0.66 -39.51 -11.68
CA THR A 99 1.07 -38.37 -10.88
C THR A 99 1.45 -38.88 -9.50
N ILE A 100 2.70 -38.67 -9.07
CA ILE A 100 3.13 -38.90 -7.69
C ILE A 100 2.20 -38.06 -6.82
N ALA A 101 1.46 -38.70 -5.90
CA ALA A 101 0.63 -37.98 -4.95
C ALA A 101 1.52 -37.00 -4.18
N PRO A 102 1.14 -35.71 -4.03
CA PRO A 102 1.96 -34.75 -3.32
C PRO A 102 2.22 -35.24 -1.90
N THR A 103 3.46 -35.13 -1.45
CA THR A 103 3.83 -35.43 -0.07
C THR A 103 2.93 -34.59 0.85
N PRO A 104 2.24 -35.19 1.83
CA PRO A 104 1.45 -34.44 2.79
C PRO A 104 2.33 -33.40 3.50
N LEU A 105 1.82 -32.17 3.63
CA LEU A 105 2.49 -31.15 4.42
C LEU A 105 2.50 -31.57 5.91
N PRO A 106 3.52 -31.20 6.69
CA PRO A 106 3.50 -31.40 8.14
C PRO A 106 2.29 -30.70 8.78
N ASP A 107 1.76 -31.24 9.87
CA ASP A 107 0.63 -30.61 10.60
C ASP A 107 1.01 -29.26 11.23
N SER A 108 2.30 -29.02 11.48
CA SER A 108 2.80 -27.74 11.96
C SER A 108 4.24 -27.52 11.51
N VAL A 109 4.57 -26.26 11.20
CA VAL A 109 5.90 -25.78 10.87
C VAL A 109 6.17 -24.50 11.64
N SER A 110 7.36 -24.38 12.20
CA SER A 110 7.88 -23.13 12.75
C SER A 110 9.34 -23.01 12.33
N LEU A 111 9.63 -22.04 11.47
CA LEU A 111 10.96 -21.87 10.89
C LEU A 111 11.95 -21.37 11.94
N SER A 112 13.03 -22.11 12.14
CA SER A 112 14.16 -21.69 12.97
C SER A 112 15.06 -20.69 12.24
N GLY A 113 15.84 -19.91 12.99
CA GLY A 113 16.85 -19.00 12.41
C GLY A 113 16.36 -17.58 12.12
N VAL A 114 15.08 -17.31 12.40
CA VAL A 114 14.49 -15.98 12.31
C VAL A 114 15.15 -15.02 13.32
N LYS A 115 15.76 -13.94 12.82
CA LYS A 115 16.28 -12.85 13.65
C LYS A 115 15.19 -11.79 13.82
N TYR A 116 14.48 -11.87 14.94
CA TYR A 116 13.41 -10.91 15.24
C TYR A 116 13.93 -9.48 15.34
N GLU A 117 13.20 -8.54 14.73
CA GLU A 117 13.44 -7.10 14.82
C GLU A 117 12.11 -6.36 15.10
N SER A 118 12.15 -5.40 16.03
CA SER A 118 11.00 -4.51 16.32
C SER A 118 11.16 -3.18 15.60
N GLN A 119 10.05 -2.60 15.15
CA GLN A 119 10.01 -1.26 14.57
C GLN A 119 10.11 -0.15 15.63
N SER A 120 10.07 -0.49 16.92
CA SER A 120 10.10 0.43 18.04
C SER A 120 11.16 1.53 17.89
N GLY A 121 10.75 2.76 18.18
CA GLY A 121 11.57 3.96 18.00
C GLY A 121 11.60 4.53 16.58
N HIS A 122 10.86 3.95 15.62
CA HIS A 122 10.74 4.43 14.24
C HIS A 122 9.27 4.52 13.81
N ASN A 123 8.89 5.57 13.08
CA ASN A 123 7.51 5.79 12.64
C ASN A 123 7.28 5.18 11.25
N ASN A 124 6.22 4.39 11.08
CA ASN A 124 5.84 3.76 9.80
C ASN A 124 6.87 2.73 9.27
N TYR A 125 7.62 2.07 10.17
CA TYR A 125 8.68 1.11 9.81
C TYR A 125 8.23 -0.36 9.72
N CYS A 126 6.92 -0.65 9.72
CA CYS A 126 6.46 -2.04 9.63
C CYS A 126 6.97 -2.74 8.36
N GLY A 127 6.89 -2.08 7.20
CA GLY A 127 7.44 -2.59 5.94
C GLY A 127 8.95 -2.87 6.02
N PRO A 128 9.81 -1.86 6.23
CA PRO A 128 11.25 -2.05 6.37
C PRO A 128 11.68 -3.10 7.40
N THR A 129 10.93 -3.25 8.49
CA THR A 129 11.27 -4.20 9.56
C THR A 129 10.85 -5.63 9.22
N ASN A 130 9.69 -5.86 8.61
CA ASN A 130 9.34 -7.21 8.16
C ASN A 130 10.23 -7.64 6.99
N PHE A 131 10.57 -6.70 6.13
CA PHE A 131 11.47 -6.93 5.00
C PHE A 131 12.92 -7.23 5.45
N SER A 132 13.43 -6.54 6.48
CA SER A 132 14.74 -6.86 7.07
C SER A 132 14.76 -8.26 7.69
N MET A 133 13.70 -8.68 8.38
CA MET A 133 13.59 -10.03 8.91
C MET A 133 13.62 -11.09 7.81
N ALA A 134 12.96 -10.84 6.68
CA ALA A 134 12.98 -11.75 5.52
C ALA A 134 14.37 -11.86 4.88
N LEU A 135 15.10 -10.75 4.74
CA LEU A 135 16.47 -10.76 4.20
C LEU A 135 17.47 -11.40 5.17
N THR A 136 17.39 -11.06 6.46
CA THR A 136 18.32 -11.58 7.48
C THR A 136 18.12 -13.07 7.76
N PHE A 137 16.93 -13.63 7.47
CA PHE A 137 16.69 -15.08 7.46
C PHE A 137 17.63 -15.81 6.49
N TRP A 138 17.98 -15.17 5.37
CA TRP A 138 18.93 -15.69 4.37
C TRP A 138 20.36 -15.22 4.59
N GLY A 139 20.67 -14.65 5.76
CA GLY A 139 22.02 -14.26 6.12
C GLY A 139 22.48 -12.88 5.65
N TRP A 140 21.58 -12.05 5.10
CA TRP A 140 21.88 -10.64 4.84
C TRP A 140 22.29 -9.93 6.14
N GLU A 141 23.31 -9.06 6.08
CA GLU A 141 23.95 -8.45 7.26
C GLU A 141 23.36 -7.07 7.66
N GLY A 142 22.36 -6.57 6.93
CA GLY A 142 21.71 -5.29 7.25
C GLY A 142 20.59 -5.40 8.29
N ASN A 143 19.79 -4.35 8.40
CA ASN A 143 18.68 -4.23 9.35
C ASN A 143 17.61 -3.26 8.82
N ARG A 144 16.52 -3.07 9.58
CA ARG A 144 15.42 -2.16 9.18
C ARG A 144 15.86 -0.72 8.94
N ALA A 145 16.92 -0.25 9.61
CA ALA A 145 17.43 1.11 9.41
C ALA A 145 18.14 1.23 8.05
N THR A 146 18.85 0.20 7.63
CA THR A 146 19.50 0.15 6.30
C THR A 146 18.46 0.25 5.18
N ILE A 147 17.35 -0.49 5.30
CA ILE A 147 16.23 -0.41 4.34
C ILE A 147 15.50 0.93 4.45
N GLY A 148 15.17 1.37 5.66
CA GLY A 148 14.46 2.63 5.87
C GLY A 148 15.26 3.85 5.41
N ASP A 149 16.59 3.83 5.52
CA ASP A 149 17.44 4.90 5.01
C ASP A 149 17.39 4.98 3.48
N ALA A 150 17.19 3.86 2.79
CA ALA A 150 17.11 3.80 1.33
C ALA A 150 15.70 4.13 0.83
N LEU A 151 14.67 3.53 1.43
CA LEU A 151 13.30 3.58 0.90
C LEU A 151 12.42 4.64 1.58
N MET A 152 12.73 5.05 2.81
CA MET A 152 11.98 6.10 3.54
C MET A 152 12.93 7.16 4.12
N PRO A 153 13.78 7.82 3.31
CA PRO A 153 14.77 8.77 3.82
C PRO A 153 14.14 9.95 4.58
N GLY A 154 12.87 10.25 4.34
CA GLY A 154 12.09 11.24 5.09
C GLY A 154 11.84 10.88 6.56
N ASN A 155 12.01 9.61 6.95
CA ASN A 155 11.75 9.10 8.30
C ASN A 155 13.02 8.81 9.13
N ARG A 156 14.21 9.11 8.59
CA ARG A 156 15.49 8.95 9.29
C ARG A 156 15.50 9.58 10.67
N LEU A 157 16.28 8.98 11.58
CA LEU A 157 16.51 9.55 12.89
C LEU A 157 17.25 10.89 12.77
N ASP A 158 16.78 11.91 13.48
CA ASP A 158 17.52 13.16 13.62
C ASP A 158 18.77 12.97 14.51
N LYS A 159 19.59 14.02 14.63
CA LYS A 159 20.80 14.01 15.48
C LYS A 159 20.57 13.71 16.97
N ASN A 160 19.33 13.71 17.43
CA ASN A 160 18.94 13.39 18.81
C ASN A 160 18.28 12.01 18.92
N GLY A 161 18.29 11.21 17.85
CA GLY A 161 17.68 9.88 17.80
C GLY A 161 16.16 9.89 17.65
N LYS A 162 15.57 10.99 17.18
CA LYS A 162 14.11 11.10 16.99
C LYS A 162 13.73 10.79 15.54
N ALA A 163 12.83 9.85 15.34
CA ALA A 163 12.34 9.48 14.01
C ALA A 163 11.58 10.62 13.32
N GLY A 164 11.81 10.76 12.01
CA GLY A 164 10.93 11.51 11.13
C GLY A 164 9.57 10.83 10.98
N ASP A 165 8.63 11.54 10.37
CA ASP A 165 7.27 11.05 10.09
C ASP A 165 6.75 11.69 8.78
N ASN A 166 7.64 11.77 7.79
CA ASN A 166 7.38 12.40 6.50
C ASN A 166 6.98 11.38 5.43
N ASP A 167 7.06 10.09 5.69
CA ASP A 167 6.65 9.04 4.77
C ASP A 167 5.81 8.01 5.54
N LYS A 168 4.75 7.48 4.93
CA LYS A 168 3.75 6.63 5.59
C LYS A 168 3.84 5.16 5.19
N ASN A 169 4.53 4.82 4.11
CA ASN A 169 4.56 3.45 3.61
C ASN A 169 5.77 3.19 2.71
N VAL A 170 6.14 1.92 2.57
CA VAL A 170 6.95 1.46 1.43
C VAL A 170 6.07 0.54 0.62
N MET A 171 5.97 0.78 -0.68
CA MET A 171 5.16 -0.04 -1.57
C MET A 171 5.84 -1.40 -1.84
N PRO A 172 5.09 -2.50 -1.99
CA PRO A 172 5.70 -3.83 -2.18
C PRO A 172 6.66 -3.95 -3.37
N TYR A 173 6.41 -3.19 -4.45
CA TYR A 173 7.30 -3.17 -5.62
C TYR A 173 8.66 -2.48 -5.31
N GLU A 174 8.71 -1.53 -4.38
CA GLU A 174 9.96 -0.88 -3.96
C GLU A 174 10.88 -1.85 -3.21
N PHE A 175 10.32 -2.85 -2.51
CA PHE A 175 11.12 -3.93 -1.94
C PHE A 175 11.76 -4.81 -3.02
N GLN A 176 11.04 -5.08 -4.13
CA GLN A 176 11.61 -5.84 -5.23
C GLN A 176 12.74 -5.06 -5.91
N ASP A 177 12.54 -3.77 -6.17
CA ASP A 177 13.56 -2.87 -6.72
C ASP A 177 14.78 -2.81 -5.79
N TYR A 178 14.56 -2.69 -4.47
CA TYR A 178 15.64 -2.71 -3.48
C TYR A 178 16.49 -3.99 -3.56
N ILE A 179 15.88 -5.17 -3.71
CA ILE A 179 16.61 -6.44 -3.83
C ILE A 179 17.49 -6.41 -5.08
N ILE A 180 16.88 -6.09 -6.23
CA ILE A 180 17.56 -6.07 -7.53
C ILE A 180 18.78 -5.14 -7.49
N GLU A 181 18.64 -3.97 -6.85
CA GLU A 181 19.67 -2.94 -6.83
C GLU A 181 20.72 -3.14 -5.74
N ASN A 182 20.37 -3.76 -4.59
CA ASN A 182 21.20 -3.69 -3.38
C ASN A 182 21.54 -5.05 -2.74
N VAL A 183 20.91 -6.15 -3.15
CA VAL A 183 21.07 -7.46 -2.49
C VAL A 183 21.47 -8.54 -3.49
N ALA A 184 22.76 -8.61 -3.79
CA ALA A 184 23.30 -9.57 -4.75
C ALA A 184 23.01 -11.04 -4.35
N GLY A 185 22.59 -11.85 -5.33
CA GLY A 185 22.30 -13.28 -5.15
C GLY A 185 20.93 -13.56 -4.51
N MET A 186 20.13 -12.53 -4.27
CA MET A 186 18.76 -12.65 -3.77
C MET A 186 17.78 -12.19 -4.83
N THR A 187 16.59 -12.78 -4.83
CA THR A 187 15.46 -12.36 -5.66
C THR A 187 14.16 -12.46 -4.85
N SER A 188 13.04 -12.15 -5.49
CA SER A 188 11.72 -12.24 -4.85
C SER A 188 10.59 -12.52 -5.81
N VAL A 189 9.49 -13.04 -5.26
CA VAL A 189 8.18 -13.09 -5.93
C VAL A 189 7.18 -12.24 -5.15
N LEU A 190 6.50 -11.35 -5.86
CA LEU A 190 5.34 -10.61 -5.39
C LEU A 190 4.10 -11.09 -6.13
N ARG A 191 3.06 -11.52 -5.41
CA ARG A 191 1.84 -12.06 -6.02
C ARG A 191 0.60 -11.63 -5.26
N TYR A 192 -0.51 -11.59 -5.97
CA TYR A 192 -1.87 -11.47 -5.41
C TYR A 192 -2.54 -12.85 -5.33
N GLY A 193 -3.67 -12.93 -4.61
CA GLY A 193 -4.49 -14.13 -4.58
C GLY A 193 -3.94 -15.26 -3.71
N GLY A 194 -3.01 -14.95 -2.79
CA GLY A 194 -2.52 -15.93 -1.82
C GLY A 194 -3.64 -16.49 -0.93
N ASP A 195 -3.41 -17.63 -0.32
CA ASP A 195 -4.29 -18.27 0.65
C ASP A 195 -3.47 -18.98 1.74
N ILE A 196 -4.16 -19.55 2.73
CA ILE A 196 -3.48 -20.27 3.81
C ILE A 196 -2.68 -21.45 3.27
N ASP A 197 -3.13 -22.10 2.20
CA ASP A 197 -2.44 -23.25 1.61
C ASP A 197 -1.12 -22.87 0.94
N VAL A 198 -1.03 -21.71 0.27
CA VAL A 198 0.27 -21.23 -0.24
C VAL A 198 1.21 -20.84 0.90
N LEU A 199 0.71 -20.21 1.96
CA LEU A 199 1.54 -19.90 3.14
C LEU A 199 2.11 -21.17 3.76
N LYS A 200 1.29 -22.23 3.89
CA LYS A 200 1.72 -23.54 4.39
C LYS A 200 2.76 -24.19 3.49
N ARG A 201 2.51 -24.25 2.18
CA ARG A 201 3.46 -24.82 1.21
C ARG A 201 4.82 -24.11 1.27
N LEU A 202 4.82 -22.78 1.22
CA LEU A 202 6.04 -21.97 1.25
C LEU A 202 6.80 -22.15 2.56
N THR A 203 6.12 -22.01 3.71
CA THR A 203 6.78 -22.15 5.01
C THR A 203 7.26 -23.58 5.26
N ALA A 204 6.51 -24.62 4.88
CA ALA A 204 6.97 -26.01 4.93
C ALA A 204 8.19 -26.28 4.03
N GLY A 205 8.29 -25.56 2.91
CA GLY A 205 9.47 -25.56 2.02
C GLY A 205 10.67 -24.76 2.55
N GLY A 206 10.56 -24.12 3.72
CA GLY A 206 11.62 -23.31 4.30
C GLY A 206 11.64 -21.85 3.85
N PHE A 207 10.57 -21.36 3.22
CA PHE A 207 10.46 -19.99 2.72
C PHE A 207 9.46 -19.19 3.55
N PRO A 208 9.92 -18.27 4.42
CA PRO A 208 9.03 -17.39 5.15
C PRO A 208 8.41 -16.36 4.21
N VAL A 209 7.23 -15.84 4.56
CA VAL A 209 6.40 -15.04 3.66
C VAL A 209 6.07 -13.70 4.31
N ILE A 210 6.24 -12.60 3.60
CA ILE A 210 5.71 -11.31 4.01
C ILE A 210 4.31 -11.18 3.41
N ALA A 211 3.32 -10.86 4.24
CA ALA A 211 1.97 -10.52 3.79
C ALA A 211 1.63 -9.10 4.23
N GLU A 212 0.93 -8.34 3.39
CA GLU A 212 0.38 -7.05 3.81
C GLU A 212 -1.09 -7.23 4.20
N ARG A 213 -1.49 -6.76 5.37
CA ARG A 213 -2.84 -6.97 5.92
C ARG A 213 -3.36 -5.71 6.60
N GLY A 214 -4.68 -5.60 6.71
CA GLY A 214 -5.33 -4.54 7.47
C GLY A 214 -5.34 -4.83 8.97
N ILE A 215 -5.00 -3.83 9.79
CA ILE A 215 -5.19 -3.87 11.25
C ILE A 215 -6.02 -2.66 11.71
N TYR A 216 -6.61 -2.75 12.90
CA TYR A 216 -7.40 -1.69 13.50
C TYR A 216 -6.75 -1.22 14.80
N GLU A 217 -6.31 0.04 14.83
CA GLU A 217 -5.56 0.62 15.93
C GLU A 217 -6.04 2.03 16.28
N LEU A 218 -5.74 2.49 17.50
CA LEU A 218 -6.09 3.84 17.93
C LEU A 218 -5.33 4.89 17.10
N ASP A 219 -6.07 5.81 16.49
CA ASP A 219 -5.53 6.96 15.77
C ASP A 219 -5.11 8.11 16.71
N MET A 220 -4.64 9.21 16.11
CA MET A 220 -4.20 10.40 16.83
C MET A 220 -5.30 11.06 17.66
N LEU A 221 -6.59 10.84 17.32
CA LEU A 221 -7.75 11.35 18.06
C LEU A 221 -8.25 10.34 19.10
N GLY A 222 -7.63 9.16 19.21
CA GLY A 222 -8.06 8.07 20.09
C GLY A 222 -9.24 7.25 19.54
N LYS A 223 -9.48 7.28 18.23
CA LYS A 223 -10.50 6.46 17.56
C LYS A 223 -9.84 5.22 16.90
N VAL A 224 -10.48 4.05 16.98
CA VAL A 224 -9.94 2.79 16.44
C VAL A 224 -10.05 2.73 14.92
N SER A 225 -9.03 3.11 14.16
CA SER A 225 -9.09 3.24 12.69
C SER A 225 -8.29 2.16 11.95
N TRP A 226 -8.65 1.88 10.71
CA TRP A 226 -7.93 0.93 9.84
C TRP A 226 -6.58 1.48 9.36
N MET A 227 -5.53 0.65 9.37
CA MET A 227 -4.25 0.93 8.73
C MET A 227 -3.67 -0.33 8.07
N GLY A 228 -2.79 -0.15 7.09
CA GLY A 228 -1.97 -1.21 6.52
C GLY A 228 -0.86 -1.63 7.47
N HIS A 229 -0.53 -2.93 7.45
CA HIS A 229 0.54 -3.52 8.24
C HIS A 229 1.17 -4.69 7.50
N TYR A 230 2.49 -4.70 7.43
CA TYR A 230 3.24 -5.86 6.97
C TYR A 230 3.40 -6.88 8.09
N GLN A 231 3.25 -8.14 7.74
CA GLN A 231 3.32 -9.27 8.66
C GLN A 231 4.25 -10.35 8.10
N PHE A 232 5.27 -10.72 8.87
CA PHE A 232 6.23 -11.75 8.48
C PHE A 232 5.81 -13.13 9.01
N VAL A 233 5.24 -13.95 8.13
CA VAL A 233 4.78 -15.31 8.39
C VAL A 233 5.98 -16.27 8.33
N THR A 234 6.16 -17.03 9.40
CA THR A 234 7.32 -17.92 9.61
C THR A 234 6.91 -19.36 9.95
N GLY A 235 5.61 -19.65 9.91
CA GLY A 235 5.10 -20.98 10.20
C GLY A 235 3.59 -21.04 10.27
N TYR A 236 3.10 -22.22 10.62
CA TYR A 236 1.68 -22.51 10.84
C TYR A 236 1.51 -23.70 11.78
N ASP A 237 0.31 -23.82 12.32
CA ASP A 237 -0.12 -24.95 13.13
C ASP A 237 -1.57 -25.31 12.79
N ASP A 238 -1.76 -26.42 12.08
CA ASP A 238 -3.09 -26.92 11.70
C ASP A 238 -3.87 -27.46 12.89
N THR A 239 -3.18 -27.90 13.96
CA THR A 239 -3.84 -28.39 15.16
C THR A 239 -4.60 -27.29 15.89
N THR A 240 -4.16 -26.05 15.74
CA THR A 240 -4.83 -24.86 16.30
C THR A 240 -5.41 -23.92 15.24
N SER A 241 -5.22 -24.24 13.95
CA SER A 241 -5.64 -23.43 12.80
C SER A 241 -5.09 -22.00 12.82
N LYS A 242 -3.77 -21.87 13.03
CA LYS A 242 -3.08 -20.57 13.16
C LYS A 242 -1.86 -20.44 12.27
N VAL A 243 -1.60 -19.24 11.78
CA VAL A 243 -0.28 -18.86 11.26
C VAL A 243 0.60 -18.35 12.39
N ILE A 244 1.90 -18.60 12.29
CA ILE A 244 2.92 -18.09 13.21
C ILE A 244 3.61 -16.92 12.54
N VAL A 245 3.58 -15.75 13.17
CA VAL A 245 4.09 -14.50 12.61
C VAL A 245 5.08 -13.82 13.54
N GLN A 246 6.02 -13.10 12.94
CA GLN A 246 6.81 -12.08 13.62
C GLN A 246 6.11 -10.75 13.39
N ASP A 247 5.72 -10.09 14.47
CA ASP A 247 5.07 -8.79 14.37
C ASP A 247 6.07 -7.70 14.73
N SER A 248 6.35 -6.79 13.80
CA SER A 248 7.29 -5.69 14.06
C SER A 248 6.69 -4.60 14.94
N TYR A 249 5.35 -4.49 14.95
CA TYR A 249 4.59 -3.43 15.63
C TYR A 249 4.28 -3.80 17.07
N LEU A 250 3.87 -5.05 17.31
CA LEU A 250 3.71 -5.60 18.66
C LEU A 250 5.05 -6.10 19.19
N ASP A 251 5.33 -5.92 20.48
CA ASP A 251 6.59 -6.36 21.06
C ASP A 251 6.64 -7.88 21.24
N GLY A 252 7.26 -8.60 20.31
CA GLY A 252 7.71 -9.98 20.51
C GLY A 252 7.68 -10.87 19.25
N PRO A 253 8.44 -11.99 19.25
CA PRO A 253 8.39 -12.95 18.17
C PRO A 253 7.24 -13.96 18.33
N ASN A 254 6.90 -14.66 17.24
CA ASN A 254 6.04 -15.85 17.21
C ASN A 254 4.60 -15.62 17.73
N PHE A 255 3.97 -14.53 17.33
CA PHE A 255 2.53 -14.34 17.51
C PHE A 255 1.75 -15.37 16.69
N HIS A 256 0.57 -15.75 17.18
CA HIS A 256 -0.28 -16.73 16.51
C HIS A 256 -1.61 -16.07 16.13
N ILE A 257 -1.94 -16.09 14.85
CA ILE A 257 -3.18 -15.49 14.31
C ILE A 257 -4.03 -16.61 13.70
N ASN A 258 -5.32 -16.65 14.03
CA ASN A 258 -6.23 -17.64 13.45
C ASN A 258 -6.29 -17.49 11.93
N TYR A 259 -6.40 -18.60 11.20
CA TYR A 259 -6.48 -18.58 9.73
C TYR A 259 -7.57 -17.67 9.19
N ASP A 260 -8.77 -17.71 9.77
CA ASP A 260 -9.89 -16.89 9.33
C ASP A 260 -9.66 -15.40 9.59
N GLU A 261 -9.05 -15.07 10.75
CA GLU A 261 -8.72 -13.70 11.12
C GLU A 261 -7.62 -13.12 10.22
N PHE A 262 -6.58 -13.93 9.95
CA PHE A 262 -5.52 -13.58 9.03
C PHE A 262 -6.09 -13.36 7.62
N THR A 263 -6.87 -14.32 7.10
CA THR A 263 -7.50 -14.24 5.77
C THR A 263 -8.42 -13.02 5.64
N LYS A 264 -9.20 -12.72 6.68
CA LYS A 264 -10.09 -11.55 6.69
C LYS A 264 -9.31 -10.24 6.64
N SER A 265 -8.24 -10.11 7.42
CA SER A 265 -7.39 -8.91 7.41
C SER A 265 -6.57 -8.79 6.11
N TRP A 266 -6.15 -9.92 5.55
CA TRP A 266 -5.36 -9.99 4.32
C TRP A 266 -6.15 -9.59 3.07
N ARG A 267 -7.49 -9.73 3.10
CA ARG A 267 -8.38 -9.26 2.03
C ARG A 267 -8.16 -7.79 1.69
N ALA A 268 -7.82 -6.93 2.65
CA ALA A 268 -7.64 -5.51 2.39
C ALA A 268 -6.54 -5.18 1.35
N PHE A 269 -5.67 -6.14 1.06
CA PHE A 269 -4.54 -6.01 0.13
C PHE A 269 -4.56 -7.06 -0.98
N ASN A 270 -5.75 -7.51 -1.40
CA ASN A 270 -5.90 -8.49 -2.48
C ASN A 270 -5.10 -9.79 -2.26
N TYR A 271 -4.96 -10.19 -0.98
CA TYR A 271 -4.17 -11.35 -0.58
C TYR A 271 -2.72 -11.29 -1.10
N LEU A 272 -2.12 -10.10 -1.07
CA LEU A 272 -0.75 -9.83 -1.48
C LEU A 272 0.26 -10.52 -0.59
N PHE A 273 1.22 -11.21 -1.19
CA PHE A 273 2.38 -11.72 -0.48
C PHE A 273 3.66 -11.54 -1.28
N LEU A 274 4.76 -11.40 -0.53
CA LEU A 274 6.12 -11.28 -1.01
C LEU A 274 6.95 -12.41 -0.37
N VAL A 275 7.71 -13.14 -1.20
CA VAL A 275 8.69 -14.12 -0.73
C VAL A 275 10.06 -13.68 -1.22
N VAL A 276 11.00 -13.54 -0.31
CA VAL A 276 12.40 -13.22 -0.60
C VAL A 276 13.22 -14.50 -0.45
N TYR A 277 14.10 -14.80 -1.40
CA TYR A 277 14.86 -16.05 -1.42
C TYR A 277 16.14 -15.95 -2.26
N PRO A 278 17.15 -16.82 -2.02
CA PRO A 278 18.35 -16.89 -2.83
C PRO A 278 18.04 -17.34 -4.26
N GLU A 279 18.66 -16.72 -5.26
CA GLU A 279 18.42 -17.00 -6.69
C GLU A 279 18.55 -18.49 -7.03
N GLU A 280 19.49 -19.20 -6.39
CA GLU A 280 19.71 -20.63 -6.63
C GLU A 280 18.54 -21.53 -6.20
N ARG A 281 17.62 -21.01 -5.37
CA ARG A 281 16.43 -21.75 -4.88
C ARG A 281 15.15 -21.37 -5.62
N GLU A 282 15.24 -20.60 -6.71
CA GLU A 282 14.07 -20.13 -7.45
C GLU A 282 13.15 -21.26 -7.92
N SER A 283 13.73 -22.34 -8.44
CA SER A 283 12.94 -23.49 -8.91
C SER A 283 12.05 -24.09 -7.80
N GLU A 284 12.55 -24.17 -6.56
CA GLU A 284 11.77 -24.66 -5.42
C GLU A 284 10.59 -23.74 -5.10
N VAL A 285 10.82 -22.42 -5.14
CA VAL A 285 9.76 -21.43 -4.89
C VAL A 285 8.68 -21.51 -5.97
N ILE A 286 9.07 -21.59 -7.24
CA ILE A 286 8.13 -21.72 -8.37
C ILE A 286 7.27 -22.99 -8.22
N ASP A 287 7.86 -24.12 -7.87
CA ASP A 287 7.14 -25.37 -7.62
C ASP A 287 6.16 -25.24 -6.44
N LEU A 288 6.58 -24.59 -5.34
CA LEU A 288 5.75 -24.38 -4.15
C LEU A 288 4.59 -23.41 -4.40
N LEU A 289 4.74 -22.43 -5.29
CA LEU A 289 3.65 -21.53 -5.70
C LEU A 289 2.60 -22.25 -6.54
N GLY A 290 3.04 -23.18 -7.42
CA GLY A 290 2.15 -23.84 -8.37
C GLY A 290 1.54 -22.84 -9.35
N ALA A 291 0.21 -22.78 -9.46
CA ALA A 291 -0.47 -21.85 -10.36
C ALA A 291 -0.15 -20.36 -10.09
N LEU A 292 0.20 -20.01 -8.85
CA LEU A 292 0.57 -18.63 -8.48
C LEU A 292 1.98 -18.24 -8.95
N ALA A 293 2.76 -19.17 -9.52
CA ALA A 293 4.08 -18.88 -10.05
C ALA A 293 4.01 -17.90 -11.23
N ASP A 294 3.02 -18.05 -12.10
CA ASP A 294 2.77 -17.13 -13.20
C ASP A 294 1.99 -15.90 -12.70
N PRO A 295 2.50 -14.67 -12.91
CA PRO A 295 1.88 -13.46 -12.37
C PRO A 295 0.48 -13.20 -12.93
N ASP A 296 0.25 -13.45 -14.21
CA ASP A 296 -1.08 -13.27 -14.84
C ASP A 296 -2.09 -14.28 -14.27
N THR A 297 -1.68 -15.53 -14.10
CA THR A 297 -2.51 -16.58 -13.49
C THR A 297 -2.83 -16.23 -12.04
N ALA A 298 -1.85 -15.74 -11.26
CA ALA A 298 -2.09 -15.27 -9.90
C ALA A 298 -3.09 -14.11 -9.85
N ALA A 299 -2.95 -13.13 -10.74
CA ALA A 299 -3.87 -12.00 -10.85
C ALA A 299 -5.28 -12.45 -11.27
N ARG A 300 -5.43 -13.43 -12.16
CA ARG A 300 -6.75 -14.00 -12.52
C ARG A 300 -7.40 -14.78 -11.37
N ILE A 301 -6.62 -15.54 -10.59
CA ILE A 301 -7.12 -16.22 -9.38
C ILE A 301 -7.61 -15.18 -8.36
N ALA A 302 -6.84 -14.11 -8.15
CA ALA A 302 -7.22 -13.00 -7.28
C ALA A 302 -8.50 -12.31 -7.77
N LEU A 303 -8.58 -12.03 -9.08
CA LEU A 303 -9.74 -11.42 -9.73
C LEU A 303 -11.01 -12.27 -9.57
N ASP A 304 -10.93 -13.57 -9.82
CA ASP A 304 -12.06 -14.48 -9.69
C ASP A 304 -12.56 -14.57 -8.24
N ARG A 305 -11.65 -14.49 -7.26
CA ARG A 305 -12.00 -14.42 -5.85
C ARG A 305 -12.68 -13.09 -5.53
N ALA A 306 -12.08 -11.97 -5.93
CA ALA A 306 -12.57 -10.63 -5.69
C ALA A 306 -14.01 -10.45 -6.23
N LYS A 307 -14.27 -10.89 -7.47
CA LYS A 307 -15.62 -10.86 -8.07
C LYS A 307 -16.67 -11.64 -7.27
N LYS A 308 -16.31 -12.85 -6.80
CA LYS A 308 -17.21 -13.69 -5.97
C LYS A 308 -17.48 -13.05 -4.61
N GLU A 309 -16.44 -12.48 -3.99
CA GLU A 309 -16.56 -11.80 -2.70
C GLU A 309 -17.35 -10.50 -2.81
N ALA A 310 -17.14 -9.68 -3.85
CA ALA A 310 -17.84 -8.42 -4.05
C ALA A 310 -19.35 -8.63 -4.25
N ALA A 311 -19.74 -9.75 -4.85
CA ALA A 311 -21.13 -10.13 -5.07
C ALA A 311 -21.83 -10.69 -3.82
N THR A 312 -21.10 -11.06 -2.76
CA THR A 312 -21.65 -11.83 -1.63
C THR A 312 -21.41 -11.20 -0.26
N LEU A 313 -20.31 -10.47 -0.09
CA LEU A 313 -19.96 -9.79 1.15
C LEU A 313 -20.70 -8.45 1.28
N THR A 314 -20.63 -7.86 2.47
CA THR A 314 -21.29 -6.58 2.79
C THR A 314 -20.36 -5.67 3.58
N GLY A 315 -20.60 -4.35 3.53
CA GLY A 315 -19.84 -3.37 4.31
C GLY A 315 -18.37 -3.31 3.90
N ASN A 316 -17.46 -3.23 4.87
CA ASN A 316 -16.02 -3.12 4.59
C ASN A 316 -15.48 -4.28 3.75
N ASP A 317 -15.94 -5.50 3.99
CA ASP A 317 -15.47 -6.66 3.26
C ASP A 317 -15.91 -6.61 1.77
N GLN A 318 -17.09 -6.02 1.49
CA GLN A 318 -17.55 -5.77 0.11
C GLN A 318 -16.75 -4.67 -0.57
N PHE A 319 -16.47 -3.59 0.15
CA PHE A 319 -15.58 -2.54 -0.32
C PHE A 319 -14.22 -3.11 -0.71
N TRP A 320 -13.59 -3.89 0.17
CA TRP A 320 -12.29 -4.50 -0.11
C TRP A 320 -12.33 -5.46 -1.28
N ALA A 321 -13.39 -6.27 -1.40
CA ALA A 321 -13.54 -7.18 -2.52
C ALA A 321 -13.65 -6.44 -3.87
N ALA A 322 -14.43 -5.37 -3.94
CA ALA A 322 -14.50 -4.53 -5.15
C ALA A 322 -13.17 -3.79 -5.43
N PHE A 323 -12.50 -3.31 -4.38
CA PHE A 323 -11.18 -2.69 -4.51
C PHE A 323 -10.14 -3.68 -5.05
N ASN A 324 -10.19 -4.93 -4.59
CA ASN A 324 -9.33 -6.03 -5.04
C ASN A 324 -9.60 -6.43 -6.49
N GLU A 325 -10.85 -6.31 -6.96
CA GLU A 325 -11.20 -6.51 -8.37
C GLU A 325 -10.45 -5.50 -9.24
N GLY A 326 -10.47 -4.22 -8.86
CA GLY A 326 -9.69 -3.16 -9.49
C GLY A 326 -8.18 -3.45 -9.45
N THR A 327 -7.65 -3.84 -8.29
CA THR A 327 -6.22 -4.17 -8.13
C THR A 327 -5.80 -5.34 -9.01
N SER A 328 -6.65 -6.35 -9.16
CA SER A 328 -6.37 -7.51 -10.01
C SER A 328 -6.42 -7.13 -11.50
N HIS A 329 -7.36 -6.28 -11.91
CA HIS A 329 -7.41 -5.74 -13.27
C HIS A 329 -6.19 -4.87 -13.58
N VAL A 330 -5.69 -4.05 -12.64
CA VAL A 330 -4.42 -3.31 -12.80
C VAL A 330 -3.26 -4.27 -13.05
N ALA A 331 -3.16 -5.35 -12.28
CA ALA A 331 -2.11 -6.36 -12.44
C ALA A 331 -2.16 -7.09 -13.80
N LEU A 332 -3.34 -7.15 -14.43
CA LEU A 332 -3.56 -7.70 -15.77
C LEU A 332 -3.44 -6.64 -16.89
N HIS A 333 -3.14 -5.39 -16.54
CA HIS A 333 -3.15 -4.23 -17.44
C HIS A 333 -4.52 -3.95 -18.10
N GLU A 334 -5.61 -4.41 -17.47
CA GLU A 334 -7.00 -4.21 -17.88
C GLU A 334 -7.53 -2.89 -17.28
N TYR A 335 -6.86 -1.76 -17.58
CA TYR A 335 -7.04 -0.50 -16.83
C TYR A 335 -8.42 0.13 -16.88
N VAL A 336 -9.18 -0.11 -17.95
CA VAL A 336 -10.58 0.38 -18.03
C VAL A 336 -11.48 -0.41 -17.10
N ASP A 337 -11.45 -1.75 -17.18
CA ASP A 337 -12.20 -2.60 -16.25
C ASP A 337 -11.73 -2.36 -14.79
N ALA A 338 -10.45 -2.04 -14.58
CA ALA A 338 -9.94 -1.64 -13.26
C ALA A 338 -10.57 -0.33 -12.75
N ALA A 339 -10.70 0.69 -13.61
CA ALA A 339 -11.30 1.97 -13.24
C ALA A 339 -12.76 1.78 -12.83
N ASP A 340 -13.52 0.97 -13.57
CA ASP A 340 -14.93 0.68 -13.27
C ASP A 340 -15.08 -0.06 -11.93
N ALA A 341 -14.21 -1.03 -11.66
CA ALA A 341 -14.19 -1.75 -10.38
C ALA A 341 -13.83 -0.82 -9.20
N TYR A 342 -12.89 0.11 -9.39
CA TYR A 342 -12.59 1.13 -8.38
C TYR A 342 -13.72 2.13 -8.18
N ASP A 343 -14.43 2.53 -9.24
CA ASP A 343 -15.62 3.38 -9.11
C ASP A 343 -16.68 2.70 -8.23
N ILE A 344 -16.93 1.41 -8.46
CA ILE A 344 -17.82 0.58 -7.62
C ILE A 344 -17.31 0.54 -6.18
N ALA A 345 -16.01 0.32 -5.97
CA ALA A 345 -15.41 0.30 -4.64
C ALA A 345 -15.60 1.65 -3.92
N PHE A 346 -15.34 2.78 -4.57
CA PHE A 346 -15.54 4.10 -3.96
C PHE A 346 -17.02 4.43 -3.71
N ASN A 347 -17.94 3.90 -4.52
CA ASN A 347 -19.37 3.96 -4.21
C ASN A 347 -19.70 3.19 -2.93
N PHE A 348 -19.25 1.95 -2.77
CA PHE A 348 -19.41 1.21 -1.52
C PHE A 348 -18.76 1.93 -0.34
N TYR A 349 -17.58 2.52 -0.53
CA TYR A 349 -16.90 3.32 0.48
C TYR A 349 -17.78 4.49 0.97
N SER A 350 -18.44 5.19 0.05
CA SER A 350 -19.33 6.32 0.37
C SER A 350 -20.55 5.93 1.19
N GLU A 351 -20.99 4.67 1.10
CA GLU A 351 -22.11 4.11 1.86
C GLU A 351 -21.71 3.65 3.25
N LEU A 352 -20.41 3.43 3.51
CA LEU A 352 -19.93 3.00 4.82
C LEU A 352 -20.25 4.05 5.90
N PRO A 353 -20.61 3.63 7.13
CA PRO A 353 -20.85 4.56 8.22
C PRO A 353 -19.60 5.37 8.59
N THR A 354 -19.78 6.67 8.83
CA THR A 354 -18.75 7.56 9.37
C THR A 354 -18.54 7.39 10.88
N GLU A 355 -19.57 6.91 11.60
CA GLU A 355 -19.64 6.99 13.06
C GLU A 355 -18.90 5.88 13.83
N ALA A 356 -18.16 5.01 13.14
CA ALA A 356 -17.55 3.85 13.80
C ALA A 356 -16.28 3.37 13.10
N THR A 357 -15.43 4.32 12.66
CA THR A 357 -14.09 4.01 12.15
C THR A 357 -14.03 2.94 11.07
N SER A 358 -15.17 2.76 10.40
CA SER A 358 -15.42 1.67 9.47
C SER A 358 -14.76 1.99 8.15
N ARG A 359 -14.79 3.27 7.75
CA ARG A 359 -14.13 3.78 6.55
C ARG A 359 -12.61 3.69 6.64
N PRO A 360 -11.95 2.90 5.76
CA PRO A 360 -10.50 2.81 5.71
C PRO A 360 -9.89 4.00 4.95
N TYR A 361 -9.98 5.21 5.52
CA TYR A 361 -9.54 6.45 4.87
C TYR A 361 -8.06 6.49 4.48
N ARG A 362 -7.22 5.62 5.06
CA ARG A 362 -5.80 5.49 4.72
C ARG A 362 -5.53 4.57 3.53
N VAL A 363 -6.54 4.04 2.84
CA VAL A 363 -6.34 3.07 1.74
C VAL A 363 -5.31 3.57 0.71
N MET A 364 -5.39 4.83 0.32
CA MET A 364 -4.47 5.45 -0.65
C MET A 364 -3.07 5.75 -0.09
N TRP A 365 -2.83 5.52 1.20
CA TRP A 365 -1.49 5.60 1.79
C TRP A 365 -0.69 4.33 1.53
N TYR A 366 -1.38 3.21 1.28
CA TYR A 366 -0.78 1.89 1.14
C TYR A 366 -1.00 1.26 -0.24
N GLN A 367 -1.93 1.80 -1.05
CA GLN A 367 -2.30 1.21 -2.34
C GLN A 367 -2.38 2.30 -3.42
N THR A 368 -1.67 2.08 -4.52
CA THR A 368 -1.59 3.02 -5.66
C THR A 368 -2.41 2.60 -6.87
N GLY A 369 -2.99 1.40 -6.86
CA GLY A 369 -3.76 0.83 -7.98
C GLY A 369 -4.80 1.76 -8.63
N PRO A 370 -5.61 2.51 -7.86
CA PRO A 370 -6.54 3.49 -8.45
C PRO A 370 -5.87 4.55 -9.33
N TYR A 371 -4.67 5.01 -8.97
CA TYR A 371 -3.94 5.97 -9.80
C TYR A 371 -3.51 5.36 -11.14
N PHE A 372 -3.06 4.11 -11.15
CA PHE A 372 -2.75 3.40 -12.39
C PHE A 372 -4.00 3.25 -13.26
N ALA A 373 -5.10 2.77 -12.67
CA ALA A 373 -6.36 2.53 -13.39
C ALA A 373 -6.89 3.80 -14.07
N TYR A 374 -7.05 4.89 -13.30
CA TYR A 374 -7.56 6.14 -13.85
C TYR A 374 -6.58 6.81 -14.82
N TYR A 375 -5.27 6.77 -14.54
CA TYR A 375 -4.29 7.39 -15.44
C TYR A 375 -4.23 6.69 -16.80
N TYR A 376 -4.09 5.35 -16.81
CA TYR A 376 -3.96 4.60 -18.06
C TYR A 376 -5.28 4.39 -18.81
N SER A 377 -6.43 4.73 -18.19
CA SER A 377 -7.73 4.88 -18.87
C SER A 377 -8.00 6.32 -19.34
N ASN A 378 -7.04 7.23 -19.26
CA ASN A 378 -7.15 8.67 -19.59
C ASN A 378 -8.12 9.47 -18.72
N ARG A 379 -8.48 8.98 -17.53
CA ARG A 379 -9.28 9.66 -16.53
C ARG A 379 -8.41 10.55 -15.63
N PHE A 380 -7.71 11.52 -16.24
CA PHE A 380 -6.75 12.37 -15.52
C PHE A 380 -7.42 13.27 -14.46
N SER A 381 -8.68 13.69 -14.68
CA SER A 381 -9.47 14.43 -13.68
C SER A 381 -9.64 13.61 -12.40
N ASP A 382 -9.96 12.32 -12.53
CA ASP A 382 -10.10 11.41 -11.40
C ASP A 382 -8.79 11.18 -10.65
N VAL A 383 -7.66 11.07 -11.35
CA VAL A 383 -6.33 11.01 -10.70
C VAL A 383 -6.09 12.28 -9.87
N ILE A 384 -6.38 13.45 -10.44
CA ILE A 384 -6.19 14.74 -9.76
C ILE A 384 -7.11 14.85 -8.54
N ASN A 385 -8.38 14.52 -8.70
CA ASN A 385 -9.39 14.58 -7.65
C ASN A 385 -9.08 13.59 -6.52
N LEU A 386 -8.76 12.34 -6.84
CA LEU A 386 -8.37 11.32 -5.85
C LEU A 386 -7.13 11.74 -5.07
N ALA A 387 -6.10 12.24 -5.75
CA ALA A 387 -4.89 12.71 -5.08
C ALA A 387 -5.15 13.98 -4.25
N ASN A 388 -6.04 14.87 -4.68
CA ASN A 388 -6.47 16.02 -3.88
C ASN A 388 -7.18 15.59 -2.60
N THR A 389 -8.14 14.69 -2.68
CA THR A 389 -8.80 14.12 -1.49
C THR A 389 -7.78 13.46 -0.58
N THR A 390 -6.88 12.66 -1.15
CA THR A 390 -5.85 11.94 -0.39
C THR A 390 -4.93 12.90 0.35
N LEU A 391 -4.34 13.90 -0.34
CA LEU A 391 -3.32 14.79 0.19
C LEU A 391 -3.87 15.93 1.07
N ASN A 392 -5.15 16.30 0.90
CA ASN A 392 -5.74 17.43 1.61
C ASN A 392 -6.72 17.00 2.72
N ASP A 393 -7.46 15.91 2.54
CA ASP A 393 -8.58 15.56 3.40
C ASP A 393 -8.33 14.31 4.24
N THR A 394 -7.59 13.32 3.70
CA THR A 394 -7.33 12.07 4.44
C THR A 394 -6.06 12.13 5.31
N ILE A 395 -5.15 13.07 5.04
CA ILE A 395 -3.86 13.22 5.74
C ILE A 395 -3.64 14.66 6.22
N SER A 396 -2.94 14.82 7.35
CA SER A 396 -2.71 16.15 7.92
C SER A 396 -1.72 16.99 7.12
N LYS A 397 -0.68 16.36 6.56
CA LYS A 397 0.34 16.98 5.71
C LYS A 397 0.40 16.24 4.36
N PRO A 398 0.59 16.95 3.22
CA PRO A 398 0.63 16.32 1.91
C PRO A 398 1.99 15.66 1.66
N ILE A 399 2.22 14.52 2.29
CA ILE A 399 3.53 13.85 2.36
C ILE A 399 3.51 12.43 1.78
N LEU A 400 2.56 12.14 0.90
CA LEU A 400 2.47 10.85 0.20
C LEU A 400 3.05 11.05 -1.19
N GLU A 401 4.30 10.65 -1.37
CA GLU A 401 5.10 10.90 -2.58
C GLU A 401 4.51 10.27 -3.84
N GLU A 402 3.89 9.09 -3.74
CA GLU A 402 3.20 8.45 -4.87
C GLU A 402 1.96 9.24 -5.27
N SER A 403 1.19 9.74 -4.30
CA SER A 403 0.03 10.59 -4.60
C SER A 403 0.45 11.90 -5.26
N LEU A 404 1.57 12.49 -4.83
CA LEU A 404 2.16 13.68 -5.48
C LEU A 404 2.64 13.35 -6.91
N LEU A 405 3.36 12.25 -7.09
CA LEU A 405 3.84 11.82 -8.41
C LEU A 405 2.68 11.59 -9.38
N TRP A 406 1.66 10.85 -8.98
CA TRP A 406 0.51 10.54 -9.83
C TRP A 406 -0.32 11.78 -10.15
N ARG A 407 -0.54 12.66 -9.18
CA ARG A 407 -1.21 13.95 -9.44
C ARG A 407 -0.40 14.81 -10.39
N GLY A 408 0.92 14.86 -10.23
CA GLY A 408 1.80 15.59 -11.13
C GLY A 408 1.77 15.04 -12.56
N ARG A 409 1.80 13.71 -12.73
CA ARG A 409 1.63 13.06 -14.05
C ARG A 409 0.29 13.44 -14.68
N ALA A 410 -0.80 13.39 -13.93
CA ALA A 410 -2.11 13.76 -14.43
C ALA A 410 -2.23 15.25 -14.78
N TYR A 411 -1.65 16.15 -13.97
CA TYR A 411 -1.56 17.58 -14.29
C TYR A 411 -0.83 17.81 -15.61
N TYR A 412 0.29 17.13 -15.84
CA TYR A 412 1.02 17.24 -17.11
C TYR A 412 0.15 16.80 -18.29
N MET A 413 -0.54 15.66 -18.18
CA MET A 413 -1.46 15.18 -19.21
C MET A 413 -2.67 16.10 -19.44
N ALA A 414 -3.11 16.80 -18.39
CA ALA A 414 -4.14 17.83 -18.47
C ALA A 414 -3.64 19.19 -18.99
N GLY A 415 -2.35 19.32 -19.33
CA GLY A 415 -1.74 20.56 -19.83
C GLY A 415 -1.27 21.55 -18.76
N ASP A 416 -1.38 21.20 -17.47
CA ASP A 416 -0.88 22.02 -16.35
C ASP A 416 0.53 21.57 -15.93
N THR A 417 1.52 21.93 -16.76
CA THR A 417 2.92 21.59 -16.50
C THR A 417 3.48 22.24 -15.22
N GLN A 418 2.95 23.40 -14.81
CA GLN A 418 3.46 24.08 -13.61
C GLN A 418 3.05 23.34 -12.34
N SER A 419 1.80 22.90 -12.25
CA SER A 419 1.35 22.06 -11.13
C SER A 419 2.07 20.71 -11.12
N ALA A 420 2.36 20.12 -12.28
CA ALA A 420 3.16 18.89 -12.38
C ALA A 420 4.55 19.05 -11.75
N ILE A 421 5.29 20.10 -12.15
CA ILE A 421 6.63 20.40 -11.60
C ILE A 421 6.56 20.65 -10.08
N ALA A 422 5.52 21.36 -9.62
CA ALA A 422 5.35 21.65 -8.21
C ALA A 422 5.17 20.37 -7.37
N ASP A 423 4.38 19.42 -7.87
CA ASP A 423 4.16 18.13 -7.21
C ASP A 423 5.41 17.23 -7.23
N TYR A 424 6.14 17.14 -8.34
CA TYR A 424 7.39 16.37 -8.38
C TYR A 424 8.44 16.93 -7.41
N ARG A 425 8.56 18.26 -7.31
CA ARG A 425 9.42 18.90 -6.32
C ARG A 425 8.92 18.71 -4.88
N ALA A 426 7.61 18.62 -4.68
CA ALA A 426 7.05 18.29 -3.37
C ALA A 426 7.39 16.86 -2.98
N ALA A 427 7.31 15.90 -3.90
CA ALA A 427 7.73 14.52 -3.67
C ALA A 427 9.21 14.43 -3.27
N LEU A 428 10.09 15.19 -3.95
CA LEU A 428 11.52 15.23 -3.60
C LEU A 428 11.84 15.89 -2.25
N LYS A 429 10.90 16.62 -1.63
CA LYS A 429 11.05 17.09 -0.24
C LYS A 429 10.77 15.99 0.78
N VAL A 430 10.00 14.97 0.38
CA VAL A 430 9.70 13.80 1.20
C VAL A 430 10.81 12.76 1.02
N HIS A 431 11.04 12.35 -0.23
CA HIS A 431 12.04 11.37 -0.61
C HIS A 431 13.09 12.01 -1.49
N VAL A 432 14.18 12.40 -0.83
CA VAL A 432 15.34 12.98 -1.50
C VAL A 432 15.97 11.94 -2.42
N ASN A 433 16.21 12.31 -3.67
CA ASN A 433 16.74 11.45 -4.73
C ASN A 433 15.80 10.33 -5.19
N TRP A 434 14.49 10.47 -5.00
CA TRP A 434 13.54 9.49 -5.50
C TRP A 434 13.51 9.48 -7.04
N THR A 435 13.98 8.37 -7.61
CA THR A 435 14.16 8.20 -9.07
C THR A 435 12.91 8.56 -9.88
N PRO A 436 11.68 8.14 -9.50
CA PRO A 436 10.48 8.46 -10.27
C PRO A 436 10.22 9.97 -10.42
N ALA A 437 10.41 10.76 -9.36
CA ALA A 437 10.20 12.20 -9.40
C ALA A 437 11.34 12.94 -10.10
N ILE A 438 12.59 12.46 -9.96
CA ILE A 438 13.73 12.98 -10.73
C ILE A 438 13.50 12.78 -12.22
N GLN A 439 13.16 11.56 -12.62
CA GLN A 439 12.93 11.24 -14.03
C GLN A 439 11.80 12.09 -14.60
N ALA A 440 10.69 12.23 -13.87
CA ALA A 440 9.57 13.05 -14.30
C ALA A 440 9.95 14.54 -14.49
N LEU A 441 10.83 15.11 -13.66
CA LEU A 441 11.35 16.46 -13.86
C LEU A 441 12.29 16.55 -15.08
N GLN A 442 13.16 15.55 -15.26
CA GLN A 442 14.09 15.49 -16.38
C GLN A 442 13.38 15.35 -17.73
N ASP A 443 12.31 14.55 -17.80
CA ASP A 443 11.46 14.39 -18.99
C ASP A 443 10.81 15.72 -19.40
N LEU A 444 10.57 16.62 -18.44
CA LEU A 444 10.09 17.99 -18.67
C LEU A 444 11.21 19.00 -18.95
N GLY A 445 12.47 18.56 -18.99
CA GLY A 445 13.65 19.43 -19.14
C GLY A 445 13.93 20.32 -17.92
N VAL A 446 13.43 19.95 -16.75
CA VAL A 446 13.56 20.70 -15.50
C VAL A 446 14.60 20.03 -14.60
N GLN A 447 15.45 20.85 -13.96
CA GLN A 447 16.39 20.33 -12.97
C GLN A 447 15.66 20.01 -11.65
N PRO A 448 15.96 18.84 -11.03
CA PRO A 448 15.37 18.40 -9.76
C PRO A 448 15.37 19.45 -8.64
#